data_AF-A0A1Q8VIQ7-F1
#
_entry.id   AF-A0A1Q8VIQ7-F1
#
_cell.length_a   1.000
_cell.length_b   1.000
_cell.length_c   1.000
_cell.angle_alpha   90.00
_cell.angle_beta   90.00
_cell.angle_gamma   90.00
#
_symmetry.space_group_name_H-M   'P 1'
#
loop_
_entity.id
_entity.type
_entity.pdbx_description
1 polymer ?
#
loop_
_entity_poly.entity_id
_entity_poly.type
_entity_poly.pdbx_seq_one_letter_code
_entity_poly.pdbx_strand_id
1 'polypeptide(L)'
;MERTSTARASVELSERGGSVSIDGTFHALRASNVDDARMEALELLRRFAGDVGGPVTVRSTEPSGVFNFLINPDGSTYLPAHDDPAPAQPTPPTPAPPASQPAEHTETPTTAPSPAPATTTTPPAALPPALPQPAAPVVAQPAPARPPSGAAPGVDEREPSVPAPVHQPRRREVQAELRRQSLLEEITTQGPAHHGVRGMLNAMGLKLAPSKAELMERDNITKVSRHWVGPRTIAVVNGKGGSSKTPSTILLAALLARYGGGNVIAWDSNSTRGTLGWRTESGGHDATVADLLPRASYLLGTEARASDLEAFTHHQSVDRFDVLRSDPTQLASEQPADEVSFRAVHAVLARYYRIILIDTGNDESLPAWSSMIERTDAIVVPTITRPEHAESARLLLDGLARSGRHGERLAEQATVIVSQASASEPSPARYVEVFNGMARAAVGIPYDPAMSNSPLLLDSLGAATRRAWLAAGAALTDALT
;
A
#
# COMPACT_ATOMS: atom_id res chain seq x y z
N MET A 1 9.91 27.07 40.64
CA MET A 1 10.92 27.02 39.55
C MET A 1 12.12 26.25 40.08
N GLU A 2 11.99 24.93 40.19
CA GLU A 2 13.10 24.08 40.59
C GLU A 2 13.84 23.64 39.32
N ARG A 3 15.18 23.67 39.38
CA ARG A 3 16.01 23.07 38.34
C ARG A 3 16.33 21.64 38.78
N THR A 4 15.64 20.66 38.20
CA THR A 4 15.97 19.25 38.39
C THR A 4 17.41 19.03 37.91
N SER A 5 18.32 18.79 38.84
CA SER A 5 19.74 18.60 38.53
C SER A 5 19.93 17.19 37.97
N THR A 6 19.93 17.06 36.64
CA THR A 6 20.26 15.80 35.97
C THR A 6 21.71 15.42 36.28
N ALA A 7 21.87 14.39 37.12
CA ALA A 7 23.17 13.85 37.50
C ALA A 7 23.90 13.30 36.25
N ARG A 8 25.23 13.41 36.24
CA ARG A 8 26.04 13.07 35.06
C ARG A 8 27.20 12.16 35.41
N ALA A 9 27.44 11.21 34.52
CA ALA A 9 28.59 10.31 34.59
C ALA A 9 29.30 10.23 33.24
N SER A 10 30.57 9.86 33.27
CA SER A 10 31.34 9.53 32.07
C SER A 10 32.07 8.21 32.26
N VAL A 11 32.03 7.36 31.24
CA VAL A 11 32.76 6.08 31.20
C VAL A 11 33.87 6.19 30.16
N GLU A 12 35.04 5.68 30.48
CA GLU A 12 36.14 5.50 29.52
C GLU A 12 36.56 4.02 29.55
N LEU A 13 36.31 3.31 28.45
CA LEU A 13 36.68 1.91 28.27
C LEU A 13 37.83 1.78 27.27
N SER A 14 38.76 0.87 27.54
CA SER A 14 39.89 0.56 26.67
C SER A 14 40.17 -0.95 26.64
N GLU A 15 40.99 -1.40 25.70
CA GLU A 15 41.45 -2.79 25.60
C GLU A 15 42.27 -3.27 26.82
N ARG A 16 42.53 -2.41 27.81
CA ARG A 16 43.33 -2.70 29.01
C ARG A 16 42.56 -2.43 30.32
N GLY A 17 41.23 -2.33 30.25
CA GLY A 17 40.35 -1.96 31.37
C GLY A 17 39.72 -0.58 31.17
N GLY A 18 39.03 -0.05 32.18
CA GLY A 18 38.33 1.22 32.08
C GLY A 18 38.06 1.91 33.42
N SER A 19 37.35 3.03 33.36
CA SER A 19 36.91 3.76 34.55
C SER A 19 35.54 4.42 34.37
N VAL A 20 34.86 4.66 35.48
CA VAL A 20 33.62 5.45 35.56
C VAL A 20 33.89 6.66 36.45
N SER A 21 33.61 7.86 35.96
CA SER A 21 33.61 9.10 36.75
C SER A 21 32.18 9.55 37.02
N ILE A 22 31.84 9.77 38.28
CA ILE A 22 30.52 10.21 38.77
C ILE A 22 30.74 11.45 39.63
N ASP A 23 30.18 12.59 39.20
CA ASP A 23 30.31 13.90 39.85
C ASP A 23 31.77 14.25 40.30
N GLY A 24 32.76 13.79 39.51
CA GLY A 24 34.20 13.99 39.75
C GLY A 24 34.90 12.90 40.56
N THR A 25 34.19 11.91 41.09
CA THR A 25 34.75 10.73 41.77
C THR A 25 35.02 9.62 40.77
N PHE A 26 36.25 9.09 40.76
CA PHE A 26 36.69 8.06 39.80
C PHE A 26 36.67 6.66 40.40
N HIS A 27 36.00 5.75 39.70
CA HIS A 27 35.93 4.32 40.01
C HIS A 27 36.66 3.54 38.90
N ALA A 28 37.77 2.89 39.25
CA ALA A 28 38.49 2.01 38.33
C ALA A 28 37.78 0.65 38.21
N LEU A 29 37.52 0.22 36.98
CA LEU A 29 36.92 -1.06 36.65
C LEU A 29 38.01 -2.15 36.71
N ARG A 30 37.66 -3.34 37.19
CA ARG A 30 38.59 -4.47 37.41
C ARG A 30 38.59 -5.48 36.26
N ALA A 31 37.66 -5.37 35.33
CA ALA A 31 37.58 -6.16 34.11
C ALA A 31 38.86 -6.13 33.26
N SER A 32 39.18 -7.27 32.63
CA SER A 32 40.36 -7.47 31.77
C SER A 32 40.10 -7.31 30.27
N ASN A 33 38.85 -7.03 29.89
CA ASN A 33 38.41 -6.80 28.51
C ASN A 33 37.26 -5.77 28.48
N VAL A 34 36.89 -5.29 27.28
CA VAL A 34 35.92 -4.18 27.11
C VAL A 34 34.49 -4.59 27.46
N ASP A 35 34.07 -5.82 27.19
CA ASP A 35 32.68 -6.23 27.40
C ASP A 35 32.37 -6.48 28.88
N ASP A 36 33.28 -7.13 29.62
CA ASP A 36 33.21 -7.23 31.08
C ASP A 36 33.28 -5.84 31.73
N ALA A 37 34.10 -4.92 31.19
CA ALA A 37 34.18 -3.55 31.69
C ALA A 37 32.88 -2.78 31.45
N ARG A 38 32.20 -3.00 30.32
CA ARG A 38 30.87 -2.42 30.05
C ARG A 38 29.82 -2.93 31.03
N MET A 39 29.85 -4.22 31.37
CA MET A 39 28.94 -4.81 32.38
C MET A 39 29.22 -4.27 33.79
N GLU A 40 30.48 -4.17 34.20
CA GLU A 40 30.88 -3.61 35.50
C GLU A 40 30.51 -2.11 35.61
N ALA A 41 30.66 -1.35 34.52
CA ALA A 41 30.25 0.05 34.43
C ALA A 41 28.73 0.23 34.52
N LEU A 42 27.95 -0.57 33.78
CA LEU A 42 26.47 -0.49 33.78
C LEU A 42 25.87 -0.77 35.16
N GLU A 43 26.37 -1.79 35.88
CA GLU A 43 25.90 -2.10 37.24
C GLU A 43 26.28 -1.00 38.25
N LEU A 44 27.46 -0.38 38.12
CA LEU A 44 27.87 0.75 38.95
C LEU A 44 26.99 1.98 38.70
N LEU A 45 26.74 2.31 37.44
CA LEU A 45 25.89 3.42 37.02
C LEU A 45 24.42 3.24 37.41
N ARG A 46 23.90 2.00 37.34
CA ARG A 46 22.54 1.66 37.76
C ARG A 46 22.33 1.88 39.27
N ARG A 47 23.29 1.47 40.09
CA ARG A 47 23.27 1.73 41.54
C ARG A 47 23.24 3.23 41.83
N PHE A 48 24.11 4.00 41.18
CA PHE A 48 24.11 5.46 41.31
C PHE A 48 22.80 6.12 40.86
N ALA A 49 22.17 5.65 39.77
CA ALA A 49 20.83 6.11 39.38
C ALA A 49 19.78 5.81 40.46
N GLY A 50 19.86 4.64 41.11
CA GLY A 50 19.06 4.29 42.28
C GLY A 50 19.29 5.22 43.48
N ASP A 51 20.55 5.50 43.82
CA ASP A 51 20.92 6.39 44.94
C ASP A 51 20.49 7.85 44.70
N VAL A 52 20.51 8.31 43.46
CA VAL A 52 20.02 9.64 43.02
C VAL A 52 18.49 9.68 42.88
N GLY A 53 17.83 8.52 42.74
CA GLY A 53 16.37 8.42 42.56
C GLY A 53 15.87 8.89 41.19
N GLY A 54 16.70 8.87 40.15
CA GLY A 54 16.34 9.41 38.83
C GLY A 54 17.32 9.06 37.70
N PRO A 55 17.00 9.46 36.45
CA PRO A 55 17.82 9.15 35.27
C PRO A 55 19.16 9.89 35.32
N VAL A 56 20.26 9.14 35.11
CA VAL A 56 21.63 9.67 35.01
C VAL A 56 22.01 9.79 33.54
N THR A 57 22.55 10.95 33.13
CA THR A 57 23.11 11.12 31.78
C THR A 57 24.55 10.61 31.73
N VAL A 58 24.81 9.64 30.87
CA VAL A 58 26.10 8.95 30.72
C VAL A 58 26.72 9.27 29.36
N ARG A 59 28.00 9.64 29.34
CA ARG A 59 28.84 9.63 28.13
C ARG A 59 29.88 8.51 28.21
N SER A 60 29.71 7.45 27.44
CA SER A 60 30.71 6.38 27.29
C SER A 60 31.66 6.71 26.13
N THR A 61 32.96 6.53 26.36
CA THR A 61 34.02 6.59 25.35
C THR A 61 34.63 5.21 25.26
N GLU A 62 34.45 4.54 24.12
CA GLU A 62 34.89 3.16 23.88
C GLU A 62 35.71 3.09 22.58
N PRO A 63 36.49 2.01 22.33
CA PRO A 63 37.24 1.88 21.07
C PRO A 63 36.34 1.87 19.81
N SER A 64 35.06 1.57 19.98
CA SER A 64 34.01 1.58 18.95
C SER A 64 33.38 2.96 18.69
N GLY A 65 33.59 3.95 19.56
CA GLY A 65 33.01 5.30 19.42
C GLY A 65 32.67 5.99 20.74
N VAL A 66 32.06 7.17 20.64
CA VAL A 66 31.51 7.91 21.78
C VAL A 66 29.99 7.79 21.77
N PHE A 67 29.42 7.30 22.88
CA PHE A 67 28.00 7.07 23.04
C PHE A 67 27.45 7.94 24.17
N ASN A 68 26.30 8.57 23.95
CA ASN A 68 25.56 9.26 25.00
C ASN A 68 24.27 8.47 25.26
N PHE A 69 23.98 8.14 26.51
CA PHE A 69 22.75 7.46 26.90
C PHE A 69 22.29 7.92 28.29
N LEU A 70 21.00 7.83 28.56
CA LEU A 70 20.41 7.90 29.89
C LEU A 70 20.34 6.49 30.48
N ILE A 71 20.57 6.35 31.79
CA ILE A 71 20.34 5.11 32.53
C ILE A 71 19.39 5.38 33.71
N ASN A 72 18.38 4.54 33.85
CA ASN A 72 17.36 4.61 34.90
C ASN A 72 17.72 3.72 36.11
N PRO A 73 17.11 3.97 37.29
CA PRO A 73 17.24 3.11 38.48
C PRO A 73 16.90 1.63 38.24
N ASP A 74 15.95 1.34 37.35
CA ASP A 74 15.56 -0.03 36.99
C ASP A 74 16.61 -0.77 36.17
N GLY A 75 17.57 -0.06 35.55
CA GLY A 75 18.60 -0.57 34.65
C GLY A 75 18.28 -0.41 33.16
N SER A 76 17.14 0.19 32.80
CA SER A 76 16.82 0.53 31.41
C SER A 76 17.70 1.67 30.89
N THR A 77 18.10 1.61 29.62
CA THR A 77 18.93 2.62 28.95
C THR A 77 18.24 3.18 27.71
N TYR A 78 18.42 4.49 27.49
CA TYR A 78 17.80 5.22 26.37
C TYR A 78 18.84 6.14 25.72
N LEU A 79 18.83 6.25 24.40
CA LEU A 79 19.56 7.35 23.75
C LEU A 79 18.80 8.66 24.02
N PRO A 80 19.45 9.74 24.48
CA PRO A 80 18.79 11.04 24.55
C PRO A 80 18.40 11.48 23.14
N ALA A 81 17.25 12.15 23.01
CA ALA A 81 16.90 12.81 21.78
C ALA A 81 17.97 13.88 21.43
N HIS A 82 18.23 14.09 20.14
CA HIS A 82 19.08 15.20 19.73
C HIS A 82 18.36 16.53 20.00
N ASP A 83 18.91 17.35 20.89
CA ASP A 83 18.57 18.76 21.01
C ASP A 83 19.11 19.51 19.77
N ASP A 84 18.38 19.42 18.66
CA ASP A 84 18.56 20.35 17.54
C ASP A 84 18.23 21.78 18.02
N PRO A 85 19.05 22.79 17.68
CA PRO A 85 18.85 24.16 18.17
C PRO A 85 17.54 24.73 17.63
N ALA A 86 16.58 24.97 18.53
CA ALA A 86 15.24 25.42 18.19
C ALA A 86 15.25 26.71 17.34
N PRO A 87 14.51 26.76 16.21
CA PRO A 87 14.44 27.94 15.37
C PRO A 87 13.77 29.10 16.11
N ALA A 88 14.30 30.31 15.95
CA ALA A 88 13.85 31.49 16.67
C ALA A 88 12.38 31.84 16.36
N GLN A 89 11.56 32.03 17.41
CA GLN A 89 10.17 32.46 17.28
C GLN A 89 10.10 33.90 16.75
N PRO A 90 9.31 34.17 15.69
CA PRO A 90 8.89 35.54 15.35
C PRO A 90 7.97 36.12 16.43
N THR A 91 8.13 37.39 16.76
CA THR A 91 7.23 38.09 17.70
C THR A 91 5.87 38.41 17.07
N PRO A 92 4.75 38.24 17.80
CA PRO A 92 3.42 38.57 17.30
C PRO A 92 3.15 40.09 17.32
N PRO A 93 2.49 40.66 16.29
CA PRO A 93 2.05 42.05 16.30
C PRO A 93 0.77 42.27 17.12
N THR A 94 0.65 43.47 17.72
CA THR A 94 -0.46 43.87 18.59
C THR A 94 -1.82 44.01 17.85
N PRO A 95 -2.94 43.52 18.40
CA PRO A 95 -4.28 43.80 17.87
C PRO A 95 -4.75 45.24 18.12
N ALA A 96 -5.46 45.82 17.15
CA ALA A 96 -6.19 47.08 17.31
C ALA A 96 -7.60 46.84 17.90
N PRO A 97 -8.23 47.83 18.57
CA PRO A 97 -9.52 47.64 19.26
C PRO A 97 -10.72 47.62 18.30
N PRO A 98 -11.80 46.86 18.62
CA PRO A 98 -13.03 46.83 17.85
C PRO A 98 -13.94 48.05 18.14
N ALA A 99 -14.79 48.39 17.17
CA ALA A 99 -15.76 49.48 17.29
C ALA A 99 -17.20 48.98 17.54
N SER A 100 -17.93 49.78 18.30
CA SER A 100 -19.36 49.78 18.68
C SER A 100 -20.36 48.87 17.95
N GLN A 101 -21.22 48.24 18.76
CA GLN A 101 -22.58 47.81 18.38
C GLN A 101 -23.49 49.03 18.10
N PRO A 102 -24.70 48.82 17.54
CA PRO A 102 -25.90 48.83 18.40
C PRO A 102 -26.67 47.51 18.40
N ALA A 103 -27.56 47.34 19.39
CA ALA A 103 -28.49 46.22 19.51
C ALA A 103 -29.92 46.75 19.75
N GLU A 104 -30.93 46.02 19.28
CA GLU A 104 -32.35 46.27 19.62
C GLU A 104 -33.09 44.97 19.98
N HIS A 105 -34.26 45.15 20.58
CA HIS A 105 -35.00 44.21 21.44
C HIS A 105 -35.68 43.05 20.67
N THR A 106 -35.62 41.80 21.16
CA THR A 106 -36.50 41.14 22.17
C THR A 106 -37.92 40.85 21.67
N GLU A 107 -38.30 39.57 21.55
CA GLU A 107 -39.47 38.92 22.21
C GLU A 107 -39.72 37.47 21.74
N THR A 108 -40.21 36.62 22.66
CA THR A 108 -40.86 35.29 22.46
C THR A 108 -41.88 35.11 23.60
N PRO A 109 -43.05 34.46 23.41
CA PRO A 109 -43.14 32.98 23.49
C PRO A 109 -44.34 32.31 22.74
N THR A 110 -44.55 31.01 23.01
CA THR A 110 -45.86 30.29 23.04
C THR A 110 -46.51 29.78 21.73
N THR A 111 -47.31 28.69 21.66
CA THR A 111 -47.18 27.25 22.09
C THR A 111 -48.25 26.40 21.33
N ALA A 112 -48.01 25.08 21.12
CA ALA A 112 -49.03 24.01 20.99
C ALA A 112 -49.80 23.86 19.62
N PRO A 113 -50.71 22.86 19.41
CA PRO A 113 -50.31 21.60 18.77
C PRO A 113 -51.29 20.98 17.72
N SER A 114 -50.99 19.73 17.33
CA SER A 114 -51.67 18.79 16.40
C SER A 114 -53.20 18.58 16.58
N PRO A 115 -53.88 18.04 15.55
CA PRO A 115 -54.49 16.71 15.74
C PRO A 115 -54.31 15.69 14.57
N ALA A 116 -54.54 14.42 14.89
CA ALA A 116 -54.76 13.27 13.99
C ALA A 116 -56.29 12.91 14.00
N PRO A 117 -56.83 11.69 13.68
CA PRO A 117 -56.25 10.43 13.16
C PRO A 117 -57.09 9.69 12.07
N ALA A 118 -56.60 8.53 11.59
CA ALA A 118 -57.40 7.43 11.02
C ALA A 118 -56.60 6.09 11.04
N THR A 119 -57.27 4.93 11.07
CA THR A 119 -56.63 3.59 11.23
C THR A 119 -57.36 2.44 10.51
N THR A 120 -56.69 1.29 10.34
CA THR A 120 -57.18 -0.02 9.81
C THR A 120 -57.48 -0.05 8.29
N THR A 121 -57.48 -1.16 7.52
CA THR A 121 -57.57 -2.62 7.77
C THR A 121 -56.72 -3.47 6.78
N THR A 122 -56.61 -4.80 6.99
CA THR A 122 -56.08 -5.83 6.05
C THR A 122 -56.83 -7.17 6.20
N PRO A 123 -56.71 -8.17 5.28
CA PRO A 123 -56.05 -8.19 3.97
C PRO A 123 -57.08 -8.07 2.82
N PRO A 124 -57.60 -9.08 2.05
CA PRO A 124 -57.30 -10.52 1.91
C PRO A 124 -56.42 -10.83 0.65
N ALA A 125 -56.87 -11.66 -0.30
CA ALA A 125 -56.08 -12.17 -1.44
C ALA A 125 -56.87 -12.36 -2.76
N ALA A 126 -56.18 -12.22 -3.90
CA ALA A 126 -56.63 -12.62 -5.24
C ALA A 126 -55.43 -12.89 -6.19
N LEU A 127 -55.63 -13.70 -7.24
CA LEU A 127 -54.59 -14.10 -8.22
C LEU A 127 -54.61 -13.24 -9.51
N PRO A 128 -53.54 -13.23 -10.33
CA PRO A 128 -53.25 -12.12 -11.24
C PRO A 128 -53.76 -12.29 -12.69
N PRO A 129 -53.92 -11.18 -13.45
CA PRO A 129 -53.90 -11.19 -14.91
C PRO A 129 -52.46 -11.35 -15.43
N ALA A 130 -52.26 -12.15 -16.47
CA ALA A 130 -50.95 -12.30 -17.12
C ALA A 130 -50.68 -11.18 -18.15
N LEU A 131 -49.41 -10.77 -18.28
CA LEU A 131 -48.91 -9.93 -19.38
C LEU A 131 -47.80 -10.67 -20.14
N PRO A 132 -47.62 -10.46 -21.45
CA PRO A 132 -46.79 -11.35 -22.28
C PRO A 132 -45.28 -11.12 -22.11
N GLN A 133 -44.51 -12.20 -22.02
CA GLN A 133 -43.05 -12.17 -22.13
C GLN A 133 -42.61 -12.10 -23.59
N PRO A 134 -41.61 -11.27 -23.96
CA PRO A 134 -40.86 -11.43 -25.21
C PRO A 134 -39.94 -12.66 -25.10
N ALA A 135 -40.05 -13.59 -26.05
CA ALA A 135 -39.18 -14.77 -26.11
C ALA A 135 -37.80 -14.43 -26.71
N ALA A 136 -36.75 -15.08 -26.20
CA ALA A 136 -35.38 -14.91 -26.72
C ALA A 136 -35.17 -15.63 -28.07
N PRO A 137 -34.30 -15.12 -28.97
CA PRO A 137 -34.00 -15.77 -30.23
C PRO A 137 -33.14 -17.03 -30.03
N VAL A 138 -33.57 -18.15 -30.62
CA VAL A 138 -32.81 -19.41 -30.61
C VAL A 138 -31.68 -19.36 -31.64
N VAL A 139 -30.45 -19.64 -31.21
CA VAL A 139 -29.29 -19.80 -32.12
C VAL A 139 -29.33 -21.20 -32.74
N ALA A 140 -29.57 -21.27 -34.05
CA ALA A 140 -29.52 -22.52 -34.80
C ALA A 140 -28.08 -22.85 -35.22
N GLN A 141 -27.54 -23.97 -34.71
CA GLN A 141 -26.19 -24.43 -34.99
C GLN A 141 -26.18 -25.42 -36.18
N PRO A 142 -25.47 -25.16 -37.30
CA PRO A 142 -25.41 -26.10 -38.42
C PRO A 142 -24.53 -27.33 -38.10
N ALA A 143 -25.03 -28.53 -38.38
CA ALA A 143 -24.28 -29.78 -38.21
C ALA A 143 -23.37 -30.08 -39.43
N PRO A 144 -22.20 -30.73 -39.24
CA PRO A 144 -21.28 -31.05 -40.33
C PRO A 144 -21.75 -32.26 -41.16
N ALA A 145 -21.80 -32.10 -42.49
CA ALA A 145 -22.12 -33.19 -43.41
C ALA A 145 -20.89 -34.06 -43.71
N ARG A 146 -21.06 -35.39 -43.66
CA ARG A 146 -20.04 -36.39 -44.03
C ARG A 146 -20.10 -36.68 -45.54
N PRO A 147 -18.97 -36.79 -46.26
CA PRO A 147 -18.98 -37.13 -47.68
C PRO A 147 -19.28 -38.62 -47.92
N PRO A 148 -20.03 -38.98 -48.99
CA PRO A 148 -20.10 -40.34 -49.51
C PRO A 148 -18.88 -40.65 -50.40
N SER A 149 -18.54 -41.94 -50.52
CA SER A 149 -17.57 -42.46 -51.50
C SER A 149 -18.29 -43.39 -52.48
N GLY A 150 -18.03 -43.26 -53.78
CA GLY A 150 -18.69 -43.99 -54.86
C GLY A 150 -17.93 -43.81 -56.18
N ALA A 151 -17.86 -44.86 -57.01
CA ALA A 151 -16.80 -45.04 -57.99
C ALA A 151 -16.96 -44.34 -59.36
N ALA A 152 -15.81 -44.30 -60.07
CA ALA A 152 -15.53 -43.88 -61.45
C ALA A 152 -16.25 -44.73 -62.53
N PRO A 153 -16.00 -44.59 -63.87
CA PRO A 153 -15.05 -43.70 -64.58
C PRO A 153 -15.62 -42.99 -65.84
N GLY A 154 -14.81 -42.12 -66.49
CA GLY A 154 -15.12 -41.62 -67.84
C GLY A 154 -14.17 -40.55 -68.41
N VAL A 155 -13.29 -40.98 -69.34
CA VAL A 155 -12.74 -40.35 -70.57
C VAL A 155 -12.32 -38.86 -70.60
N ASP A 156 -11.23 -38.57 -71.33
CA ASP A 156 -10.72 -37.25 -71.69
C ASP A 156 -11.74 -36.31 -72.39
N GLU A 157 -11.63 -35.00 -72.16
CA GLU A 157 -11.09 -34.10 -73.19
C GLU A 157 -10.51 -32.80 -72.58
N ARG A 158 -9.78 -32.00 -73.37
CA ARG A 158 -8.87 -30.95 -72.85
C ARG A 158 -8.98 -29.62 -73.63
N GLU A 159 -10.01 -28.85 -73.35
CA GLU A 159 -10.17 -27.49 -73.91
C GLU A 159 -9.50 -26.38 -73.05
N PRO A 160 -9.10 -25.25 -73.67
CA PRO A 160 -8.30 -24.22 -73.00
C PRO A 160 -9.12 -23.25 -72.15
N SER A 161 -8.62 -22.93 -70.95
CA SER A 161 -9.23 -21.96 -70.04
C SER A 161 -9.12 -20.52 -70.56
N VAL A 162 -10.25 -19.93 -70.95
CA VAL A 162 -10.35 -18.48 -71.21
C VAL A 162 -10.22 -17.71 -69.88
N PRO A 163 -9.41 -16.62 -69.80
CA PRO A 163 -9.32 -15.82 -68.58
C PRO A 163 -10.67 -15.16 -68.25
N ALA A 164 -11.19 -15.42 -67.06
CA ALA A 164 -12.40 -14.75 -66.58
C ALA A 164 -12.16 -13.23 -66.41
N PRO A 165 -13.14 -12.37 -66.74
CA PRO A 165 -12.97 -10.91 -66.64
C PRO A 165 -12.77 -10.49 -65.17
N VAL A 166 -11.79 -9.62 -64.94
CA VAL A 166 -11.43 -9.13 -63.59
C VAL A 166 -12.64 -8.48 -62.94
N HIS A 167 -13.15 -9.10 -61.87
CA HIS A 167 -14.39 -8.67 -61.21
C HIS A 167 -14.13 -7.43 -60.35
N GLN A 168 -14.25 -6.25 -60.97
CA GLN A 168 -14.22 -4.99 -60.22
C GLN A 168 -15.46 -4.93 -59.31
N PRO A 169 -15.29 -4.84 -57.98
CA PRO A 169 -16.40 -4.94 -57.04
C PRO A 169 -17.36 -3.77 -57.25
N ARG A 170 -18.65 -4.07 -57.37
CA ARG A 170 -19.67 -3.06 -57.64
C ARG A 170 -19.80 -2.13 -56.44
N ARG A 171 -20.17 -0.87 -56.69
CA ARG A 171 -20.33 0.16 -55.65
C ARG A 171 -21.21 -0.28 -54.46
N ARG A 172 -22.17 -1.19 -54.67
CA ARG A 172 -23.00 -1.80 -53.61
C ARG A 172 -22.26 -2.83 -52.76
N GLU A 173 -21.35 -3.61 -53.32
CA GLU A 173 -20.50 -4.56 -52.59
C GLU A 173 -19.48 -3.80 -51.72
N VAL A 174 -18.80 -2.80 -52.28
CA VAL A 174 -17.88 -1.93 -51.52
C VAL A 174 -18.62 -1.20 -50.38
N GLN A 175 -19.84 -0.72 -50.62
CA GLN A 175 -20.69 -0.15 -49.56
C GLN A 175 -21.24 -1.17 -48.57
N ALA A 176 -21.39 -2.45 -48.94
CA ALA A 176 -21.76 -3.50 -48.00
C ALA A 176 -20.59 -3.84 -47.07
N GLU A 177 -19.37 -3.86 -47.61
CA GLU A 177 -18.15 -4.09 -46.85
C GLU A 177 -17.85 -2.92 -45.88
N LEU A 178 -17.95 -1.68 -46.35
CA LEU A 178 -17.82 -0.48 -45.48
C LEU A 178 -18.92 -0.37 -44.40
N ARG A 179 -20.03 -1.11 -44.51
CA ARG A 179 -21.05 -1.25 -43.44
C ARG A 179 -20.81 -2.45 -42.53
N ARG A 180 -19.87 -3.34 -42.87
CA ARG A 180 -19.47 -4.53 -42.09
C ARG A 180 -18.16 -4.30 -41.34
N GLN A 181 -17.32 -3.41 -41.83
CA GLN A 181 -16.17 -2.89 -41.09
C GLN A 181 -16.65 -2.24 -39.79
N SER A 182 -16.07 -2.67 -38.67
CA SER A 182 -16.32 -2.07 -37.37
C SER A 182 -15.90 -0.60 -37.37
N LEU A 183 -16.83 0.29 -37.04
CA LEU A 183 -16.53 1.69 -36.73
C LEU A 183 -16.08 1.88 -35.28
N LEU A 184 -16.09 0.81 -34.46
CA LEU A 184 -15.31 0.76 -33.22
C LEU A 184 -13.85 0.57 -33.62
N GLU A 185 -13.07 1.63 -33.50
CA GLU A 185 -11.62 1.58 -33.63
C GLU A 185 -11.05 0.66 -32.54
N GLU A 186 -10.26 -0.33 -32.94
CA GLU A 186 -9.60 -1.22 -32.00
C GLU A 186 -8.69 -0.39 -31.10
N ILE A 187 -8.84 -0.54 -29.77
CA ILE A 187 -8.07 0.26 -28.78
C ILE A 187 -6.64 -0.30 -28.72
N THR A 188 -5.87 -0.05 -29.78
CA THR A 188 -4.47 -0.46 -29.86
C THR A 188 -3.63 0.47 -28.98
N THR A 189 -2.72 -0.10 -28.19
CA THR A 189 -1.67 0.65 -27.47
C THR A 189 -0.62 1.27 -28.42
N GLN A 190 -0.83 1.19 -29.73
CA GLN A 190 0.07 1.60 -30.82
C GLN A 190 -0.17 3.03 -31.33
N GLY A 191 -0.93 3.85 -30.60
CA GLY A 191 -1.07 5.29 -30.89
C GLY A 191 0.29 6.02 -30.99
N PRO A 192 0.35 7.20 -31.63
CA PRO A 192 1.61 7.96 -31.81
C PRO A 192 2.29 8.27 -30.48
N ALA A 193 3.60 8.58 -30.50
CA ALA A 193 4.31 8.97 -29.27
C ALA A 193 3.67 10.21 -28.62
N HIS A 194 3.50 10.18 -27.30
CA HIS A 194 2.92 11.26 -26.48
C HIS A 194 3.96 11.91 -25.54
N HIS A 195 5.11 11.28 -25.29
CA HIS A 195 6.06 11.73 -24.28
C HIS A 195 7.30 12.45 -24.86
N GLY A 196 7.78 13.45 -24.12
CA GLY A 196 9.00 14.21 -24.42
C GLY A 196 8.96 14.95 -25.77
N VAL A 197 10.14 15.16 -26.37
CA VAL A 197 10.27 15.88 -27.66
C VAL A 197 9.49 15.17 -28.78
N ARG A 198 9.37 13.84 -28.75
CA ARG A 198 8.55 13.09 -29.73
C ARG A 198 7.06 13.38 -29.57
N GLY A 199 6.57 13.45 -28.33
CA GLY A 199 5.21 13.89 -28.01
C GLY A 199 4.92 15.30 -28.52
N MET A 200 5.82 16.25 -28.25
CA MET A 200 5.70 17.63 -28.74
C MET A 200 5.67 17.71 -30.27
N LEU A 201 6.57 16.99 -30.95
CA LEU A 201 6.61 16.91 -32.42
C LEU A 201 5.35 16.26 -33.01
N ASN A 202 4.76 15.28 -32.33
CA ASN A 202 3.50 14.67 -32.76
C ASN A 202 2.28 15.56 -32.50
N ALA A 203 2.28 16.34 -31.42
CA ALA A 203 1.30 17.41 -31.20
C ALA A 203 1.39 18.52 -32.27
N MET A 204 2.57 18.69 -32.89
CA MET A 204 2.80 19.53 -34.07
C MET A 204 2.49 18.82 -35.41
N GLY A 205 1.84 17.66 -35.39
CA GLY A 205 1.32 16.96 -36.58
C GLY A 205 2.20 15.86 -37.17
N LEU A 206 3.36 15.56 -36.58
CA LEU A 206 4.18 14.41 -36.99
C LEU A 206 3.61 13.08 -36.48
N LYS A 207 4.08 11.96 -37.05
CA LYS A 207 3.70 10.60 -36.65
C LYS A 207 4.92 9.77 -36.25
N LEU A 208 5.68 10.26 -35.27
CA LEU A 208 6.82 9.57 -34.69
C LEU A 208 6.34 8.40 -33.82
N ALA A 209 6.94 7.22 -34.04
CA ALA A 209 6.65 6.03 -33.25
C ALA A 209 7.06 6.20 -31.77
N PRO A 210 6.30 5.63 -30.82
CA PRO A 210 6.64 5.57 -29.40
C PRO A 210 8.07 5.08 -29.13
N SER A 211 8.63 5.51 -28.01
CA SER A 211 9.90 4.94 -27.54
C SER A 211 9.70 3.55 -26.93
N LYS A 212 10.75 2.71 -26.83
CA LYS A 212 10.65 1.42 -26.10
C LYS A 212 10.19 1.60 -24.65
N ALA A 213 10.68 2.65 -23.98
CA ALA A 213 10.28 2.97 -22.61
C ALA A 213 8.79 3.34 -22.52
N GLU A 214 8.27 4.08 -23.51
CA GLU A 214 6.86 4.47 -23.60
C GLU A 214 5.95 3.28 -23.93
N LEU A 215 6.39 2.33 -24.76
CA LEU A 215 5.65 1.07 -25.00
C LEU A 215 5.59 0.22 -23.73
N MET A 216 6.68 0.14 -22.97
CA MET A 216 6.69 -0.54 -21.66
C MET A 216 5.81 0.18 -20.62
N GLU A 217 5.78 1.51 -20.64
CA GLU A 217 4.92 2.32 -19.77
C GLU A 217 3.43 2.07 -20.09
N ARG A 218 3.06 1.99 -21.38
CA ARG A 218 1.70 1.63 -21.83
C ARG A 218 1.31 0.17 -21.50
N ASP A 219 2.23 -0.79 -21.68
CA ASP A 219 2.02 -2.20 -21.30
C ASP A 219 1.81 -2.33 -19.78
N ASN A 220 2.63 -1.66 -18.99
CA ASN A 220 2.49 -1.65 -17.53
C ASN A 220 1.17 -0.99 -17.08
N ILE A 221 0.75 0.12 -17.70
CA ILE A 221 -0.58 0.71 -17.45
C ILE A 221 -1.70 -0.30 -17.79
N THR A 222 -1.57 -1.02 -18.92
CA THR A 222 -2.54 -2.02 -19.37
C THR A 222 -2.63 -3.24 -18.42
N LYS A 223 -1.54 -3.57 -17.73
CA LYS A 223 -1.48 -4.59 -16.67
C LYS A 223 -2.13 -4.09 -15.38
N VAL A 224 -1.76 -2.90 -14.92
CA VAL A 224 -2.35 -2.27 -13.72
C VAL A 224 -3.85 -1.98 -13.91
N SER A 225 -4.31 -1.73 -15.14
CA SER A 225 -5.73 -1.51 -15.45
C SER A 225 -6.61 -2.78 -15.45
N ARG A 226 -6.05 -3.96 -15.16
CA ARG A 226 -6.80 -5.22 -15.15
C ARG A 226 -7.84 -5.28 -14.03
N HIS A 227 -8.86 -6.08 -14.31
CA HIS A 227 -9.98 -6.37 -13.41
C HIS A 227 -10.08 -7.88 -13.19
N TRP A 228 -10.55 -8.28 -12.02
CA TRP A 228 -10.74 -9.67 -11.60
C TRP A 228 -12.15 -9.85 -11.04
N VAL A 229 -12.60 -11.10 -10.95
CA VAL A 229 -13.88 -11.44 -10.30
C VAL A 229 -13.64 -11.55 -8.79
N GLY A 230 -14.34 -10.72 -8.02
CA GLY A 230 -14.21 -10.64 -6.56
C GLY A 230 -13.13 -9.67 -6.06
N PRO A 231 -13.05 -9.45 -4.73
CA PRO A 231 -12.00 -8.65 -4.12
C PRO A 231 -10.64 -9.35 -4.21
N ARG A 232 -9.55 -8.58 -4.25
CA ARG A 232 -8.17 -9.08 -4.14
C ARG A 232 -7.49 -8.56 -2.88
N THR A 233 -6.94 -9.47 -2.08
CA THR A 233 -6.18 -9.18 -0.86
C THR A 233 -4.69 -9.30 -1.15
N ILE A 234 -3.93 -8.24 -0.89
CA ILE A 234 -2.51 -8.14 -1.18
C ILE A 234 -1.78 -7.78 0.12
N ALA A 235 -0.98 -8.69 0.67
CA ALA A 235 -0.20 -8.42 1.88
C ALA A 235 1.20 -7.91 1.52
N VAL A 236 1.63 -6.83 2.18
CA VAL A 236 2.92 -6.16 1.94
C VAL A 236 3.85 -6.52 3.11
N VAL A 237 4.56 -7.64 3.00
CA VAL A 237 5.18 -8.38 4.12
C VAL A 237 6.71 -8.34 4.12
N ASN A 238 7.29 -8.13 5.32
CA ASN A 238 8.70 -8.36 5.65
C ASN A 238 8.91 -8.12 7.17
N GLY A 239 9.31 -9.11 7.96
CA GLY A 239 9.56 -8.96 9.40
C GLY A 239 10.64 -7.93 9.78
N LYS A 240 11.52 -7.52 8.85
CA LYS A 240 12.51 -6.47 9.11
C LYS A 240 11.89 -5.07 9.05
N GLY A 241 11.88 -4.36 10.17
CA GLY A 241 11.59 -2.91 10.20
C GLY A 241 12.60 -2.12 9.37
N GLY A 242 12.11 -1.12 8.60
CA GLY A 242 12.89 -0.34 7.63
C GLY A 242 12.83 -0.84 6.17
N SER A 243 12.16 -1.97 5.92
CA SER A 243 12.02 -2.65 4.61
C SER A 243 11.28 -1.90 3.50
N SER A 244 10.78 -0.69 3.73
CA SER A 244 9.92 0.09 2.81
C SER A 244 8.49 -0.46 2.56
N LYS A 245 7.91 -1.21 3.52
CA LYS A 245 6.49 -1.63 3.52
C LYS A 245 5.50 -0.49 3.24
N THR A 246 5.36 0.46 4.17
CA THR A 246 4.38 1.57 4.07
C THR A 246 4.49 2.39 2.77
N PRO A 247 5.70 2.80 2.30
CA PRO A 247 5.83 3.42 0.98
C PRO A 247 5.38 2.53 -0.18
N SER A 248 5.63 1.22 -0.12
CA SER A 248 5.16 0.26 -1.14
C SER A 248 3.64 0.17 -1.15
N THR A 249 3.00 0.05 0.03
CA THR A 249 1.55 0.00 0.18
C THR A 249 0.88 1.23 -0.43
N ILE A 250 1.37 2.43 -0.08
CA ILE A 250 0.85 3.71 -0.61
C ILE A 250 0.97 3.79 -2.13
N LEU A 251 2.17 3.53 -2.67
CA LEU A 251 2.42 3.76 -4.10
C LEU A 251 1.78 2.70 -4.99
N LEU A 252 1.66 1.46 -4.51
CA LEU A 252 0.89 0.43 -5.20
C LEU A 252 -0.62 0.72 -5.15
N ALA A 253 -1.14 1.19 -4.00
CA ALA A 253 -2.53 1.61 -3.90
C ALA A 253 -2.86 2.77 -4.86
N ALA A 254 -2.00 3.81 -4.89
CA ALA A 254 -2.12 4.94 -5.81
C ALA A 254 -2.13 4.51 -7.29
N LEU A 255 -1.23 3.59 -7.69
CA LEU A 255 -1.20 3.05 -9.06
C LEU A 255 -2.47 2.26 -9.39
N LEU A 256 -2.89 1.36 -8.51
CA LEU A 256 -4.06 0.50 -8.69
C LEU A 256 -5.37 1.30 -8.69
N ALA A 257 -5.45 2.41 -7.94
CA ALA A 257 -6.58 3.33 -7.98
C ALA A 257 -6.58 4.18 -9.26
N ARG A 258 -5.46 4.85 -9.59
CA ARG A 258 -5.38 5.80 -10.71
C ARG A 258 -5.46 5.15 -12.10
N TYR A 259 -4.90 3.95 -12.26
CA TYR A 259 -4.92 3.22 -13.54
C TYR A 259 -5.90 2.04 -13.56
N GLY A 260 -6.16 1.41 -12.41
CA GLY A 260 -7.11 0.31 -12.26
C GLY A 260 -8.56 0.75 -12.08
N GLY A 261 -8.81 1.87 -11.39
CA GLY A 261 -10.15 2.33 -11.07
C GLY A 261 -10.91 1.47 -10.06
N GLY A 262 -12.04 2.00 -9.58
CA GLY A 262 -12.82 1.40 -8.52
C GLY A 262 -12.12 1.42 -7.15
N ASN A 263 -12.81 0.88 -6.14
CA ASN A 263 -12.45 1.06 -4.75
C ASN A 263 -11.17 0.28 -4.38
N VAL A 264 -10.12 1.00 -3.98
CA VAL A 264 -8.85 0.44 -3.46
C VAL A 264 -8.61 0.99 -2.06
N ILE A 265 -8.30 0.13 -1.09
CA ILE A 265 -7.92 0.55 0.27
C ILE A 265 -6.51 0.08 0.64
N ALA A 266 -5.78 0.95 1.34
CA ALA A 266 -4.60 0.60 2.10
C ALA A 266 -4.97 0.49 3.60
N TRP A 267 -4.70 -0.65 4.22
CA TRP A 267 -5.04 -0.92 5.63
C TRP A 267 -3.75 -1.11 6.45
N ASP A 268 -3.55 -0.26 7.47
CA ASP A 268 -2.50 -0.43 8.47
C ASP A 268 -2.90 -1.56 9.44
N SER A 269 -2.27 -2.72 9.28
CA SER A 269 -2.45 -3.93 10.11
C SER A 269 -1.20 -4.15 10.99
N ASN A 270 -0.66 -3.06 11.54
CA ASN A 270 0.43 -3.08 12.50
C ASN A 270 -0.11 -3.12 13.94
N SER A 271 0.34 -4.10 14.72
CA SER A 271 0.05 -4.27 16.15
C SER A 271 0.82 -3.31 17.07
N THR A 272 1.57 -2.36 16.51
CA THR A 272 2.35 -1.36 17.25
C THR A 272 1.89 0.04 16.85
N ARG A 273 2.79 1.01 16.69
CA ARG A 273 2.45 2.28 16.04
C ARG A 273 2.59 2.12 14.53
N GLY A 274 1.46 1.95 13.85
CA GLY A 274 1.37 2.02 12.39
C GLY A 274 1.89 3.35 11.85
N THR A 275 2.43 3.34 10.64
CA THR A 275 2.99 4.55 10.01
C THR A 275 2.23 5.01 8.78
N LEU A 276 1.26 4.22 8.29
CA LEU A 276 0.46 4.57 7.11
C LEU A 276 -0.30 5.88 7.34
N GLY A 277 -0.85 6.08 8.54
CA GLY A 277 -1.55 7.29 8.93
C GLY A 277 -0.68 8.57 8.94
N TRP A 278 0.61 8.46 9.26
CA TRP A 278 1.56 9.59 9.25
C TRP A 278 2.15 9.89 7.86
N ARG A 279 1.76 9.11 6.84
CA ARG A 279 2.36 9.10 5.49
C ARG A 279 1.34 9.41 4.39
N THR A 280 0.08 9.65 4.78
CA THR A 280 -1.11 9.80 3.92
C THR A 280 -1.85 11.10 4.26
N GLU A 281 -2.67 11.61 3.34
CA GLU A 281 -3.51 12.81 3.53
C GLU A 281 -4.41 12.64 4.77
N SER A 282 -4.44 13.60 5.69
CA SER A 282 -5.34 13.57 6.85
C SER A 282 -6.77 13.89 6.47
N GLY A 283 -7.73 13.07 6.93
CA GLY A 283 -9.15 13.27 6.68
C GLY A 283 -9.80 14.32 7.60
N GLY A 284 -11.13 14.43 7.51
CA GLY A 284 -11.94 15.31 8.37
C GLY A 284 -12.28 14.72 9.75
N HIS A 285 -11.72 13.56 10.10
CA HIS A 285 -11.88 12.85 11.36
C HIS A 285 -10.62 12.02 11.65
N ASP A 286 -10.42 11.59 12.89
CA ASP A 286 -9.28 10.76 13.29
C ASP A 286 -9.61 9.26 13.45
N ALA A 287 -10.83 8.83 13.15
CA ALA A 287 -11.33 7.47 13.34
C ALA A 287 -10.45 6.37 12.68
N THR A 288 -10.42 5.19 13.30
CA THR A 288 -9.42 4.14 13.09
C THR A 288 -10.05 2.74 12.94
N VAL A 289 -9.20 1.72 12.76
CA VAL A 289 -9.57 0.30 12.85
C VAL A 289 -10.22 -0.06 14.19
N ALA A 290 -9.86 0.60 15.29
CA ALA A 290 -10.44 0.37 16.61
C ALA A 290 -11.89 0.89 16.70
N ASP A 291 -12.21 1.97 15.99
CA ASP A 291 -13.57 2.53 15.89
C ASP A 291 -14.47 1.72 14.92
N LEU A 292 -13.88 1.20 13.84
CA LEU A 292 -14.54 0.35 12.86
C LEU A 292 -14.95 -1.00 13.45
N LEU A 293 -14.09 -1.62 14.26
CA LEU A 293 -14.27 -3.00 14.73
C LEU A 293 -15.60 -3.23 15.50
N PRO A 294 -16.00 -2.39 16.49
CA PRO A 294 -17.33 -2.46 17.12
C PRO A 294 -18.51 -2.30 16.16
N ARG A 295 -18.28 -1.75 14.96
CA ARG A 295 -19.28 -1.52 13.92
C ARG A 295 -19.28 -2.60 12.82
N ALA A 296 -18.31 -3.52 12.82
CA ALA A 296 -18.14 -4.53 11.76
C ALA A 296 -19.42 -5.36 11.51
N SER A 297 -20.11 -5.81 12.56
CA SER A 297 -21.37 -6.56 12.44
C SER A 297 -22.51 -5.76 11.80
N TYR A 298 -22.53 -4.43 11.98
CA TYR A 298 -23.47 -3.55 11.28
C TYR A 298 -23.05 -3.38 9.82
N LEU A 299 -21.76 -3.10 9.57
CA LEU A 299 -21.20 -2.90 8.22
C LEU A 299 -21.32 -4.15 7.32
N LEU A 300 -21.43 -5.34 7.93
CA LEU A 300 -21.73 -6.62 7.25
C LEU A 300 -23.23 -6.93 7.11
N GLY A 301 -24.13 -6.16 7.74
CA GLY A 301 -25.59 -6.32 7.65
C GLY A 301 -26.19 -5.85 6.31
N THR A 302 -27.47 -6.12 6.05
CA THR A 302 -28.15 -5.74 4.79
C THR A 302 -28.32 -4.24 4.62
N GLU A 303 -28.53 -3.50 5.72
CA GLU A 303 -28.89 -2.08 5.68
C GLU A 303 -27.70 -1.13 5.48
N ALA A 304 -26.47 -1.63 5.70
CA ALA A 304 -25.25 -0.82 5.69
C ALA A 304 -24.79 -0.43 4.27
N ARG A 305 -24.38 0.84 4.16
CA ARG A 305 -24.01 1.52 2.91
C ARG A 305 -22.51 1.81 2.87
N ALA A 306 -21.97 2.09 1.68
CA ALA A 306 -20.57 2.53 1.54
C ALA A 306 -20.28 3.80 2.37
N SER A 307 -21.22 4.75 2.40
CA SER A 307 -21.19 5.96 3.24
C SER A 307 -21.04 5.69 4.74
N ASP A 308 -21.42 4.50 5.21
CA ASP A 308 -21.32 4.14 6.63
C ASP A 308 -19.90 3.65 6.97
N LEU A 309 -19.13 3.24 5.97
CA LEU A 309 -17.71 2.88 6.08
C LEU A 309 -16.79 4.12 5.90
N GLU A 310 -17.22 5.08 5.09
CA GLU A 310 -16.52 6.37 4.88
C GLU A 310 -16.23 7.12 6.19
N ALA A 311 -17.01 6.89 7.26
CA ALA A 311 -16.78 7.43 8.61
C ALA A 311 -15.54 6.86 9.34
N PHE A 312 -14.84 5.88 8.76
CA PHE A 312 -13.66 5.22 9.32
C PHE A 312 -12.45 5.24 8.36
N THR A 313 -12.64 5.63 7.10
CA THR A 313 -11.63 5.50 6.03
C THR A 313 -11.22 6.87 5.48
N HIS A 314 -9.92 7.13 5.47
CA HIS A 314 -9.35 8.43 5.13
C HIS A 314 -9.08 8.52 3.63
N HIS A 315 -10.00 9.11 2.87
CA HIS A 315 -9.87 9.25 1.42
C HIS A 315 -8.65 10.08 1.01
N GLN A 316 -7.88 9.58 0.05
CA GLN A 316 -6.68 10.24 -0.48
C GLN A 316 -7.06 10.98 -1.76
N SER A 317 -7.30 12.29 -1.67
CA SER A 317 -7.92 13.08 -2.74
C SER A 317 -7.07 13.14 -4.02
N VAL A 318 -5.74 13.09 -3.91
CA VAL A 318 -4.82 13.17 -5.05
C VAL A 318 -4.68 11.82 -5.74
N ASP A 319 -4.37 10.77 -4.96
CA ASP A 319 -4.03 9.43 -5.48
C ASP A 319 -5.20 8.43 -5.48
N ARG A 320 -6.39 8.85 -5.01
CA ARG A 320 -7.72 8.24 -5.20
C ARG A 320 -7.95 6.85 -4.59
N PHE A 321 -7.20 6.51 -3.55
CA PHE A 321 -7.42 5.32 -2.73
C PHE A 321 -7.87 5.72 -1.32
N ASP A 322 -8.40 4.78 -0.55
CA ASP A 322 -8.79 5.01 0.85
C ASP A 322 -7.76 4.43 1.83
N VAL A 323 -7.75 4.92 3.06
CA VAL A 323 -6.82 4.45 4.11
C VAL A 323 -7.57 4.09 5.39
N LEU A 324 -7.45 2.84 5.85
CA LEU A 324 -7.82 2.44 7.21
C LEU A 324 -6.58 2.45 8.10
N ARG A 325 -6.62 3.21 9.20
CA ARG A 325 -5.47 3.50 10.07
C ARG A 325 -5.52 2.71 11.38
N SER A 326 -4.36 2.31 11.90
CA SER A 326 -4.18 1.98 13.32
C SER A 326 -4.27 3.24 14.17
N ASP A 327 -4.67 3.14 15.44
CA ASP A 327 -4.57 4.25 16.39
C ASP A 327 -3.10 4.41 16.85
N PRO A 328 -2.39 5.52 16.57
CA PRO A 328 -1.00 5.70 16.98
C PRO A 328 -0.82 5.99 18.49
N THR A 329 -1.91 6.26 19.21
CA THR A 329 -1.90 6.60 20.64
C THR A 329 -1.96 5.36 21.53
N GLN A 330 -2.72 4.34 21.12
CA GLN A 330 -2.88 3.06 21.81
C GLN A 330 -1.57 2.26 21.91
N LEU A 331 -1.44 1.49 22.98
CA LEU A 331 -0.33 0.56 23.22
C LEU A 331 -0.46 -0.67 22.31
N ALA A 332 0.65 -1.38 22.10
CA ALA A 332 0.68 -2.58 21.27
C ALA A 332 -0.22 -3.73 21.78
N SER A 333 -0.54 -3.72 23.07
CA SER A 333 -1.49 -4.64 23.72
C SER A 333 -2.96 -4.25 23.56
N GLU A 334 -3.25 -3.06 23.05
CA GLU A 334 -4.59 -2.49 22.88
C GLU A 334 -5.04 -2.55 21.40
N GLN A 335 -4.08 -2.61 20.47
CA GLN A 335 -4.36 -2.80 19.03
C GLN A 335 -5.09 -4.13 18.76
N PRO A 336 -6.03 -4.17 17.79
CA PRO A 336 -6.73 -5.40 17.39
C PRO A 336 -5.82 -6.36 16.58
N ALA A 337 -4.94 -7.07 17.29
CA ALA A 337 -3.91 -7.96 16.74
C ALA A 337 -4.26 -9.47 16.75
N ASP A 338 -5.50 -9.82 17.11
CA ASP A 338 -6.00 -11.20 17.15
C ASP A 338 -6.69 -11.64 15.83
N GLU A 339 -6.90 -12.95 15.71
CA GLU A 339 -7.51 -13.56 14.52
C GLU A 339 -8.96 -13.12 14.27
N VAL A 340 -9.76 -12.95 15.34
CA VAL A 340 -11.19 -12.61 15.23
C VAL A 340 -11.36 -11.17 14.77
N SER A 341 -10.60 -10.25 15.37
CA SER A 341 -10.58 -8.85 14.96
C SER A 341 -10.07 -8.67 13.54
N PHE A 342 -8.95 -9.32 13.18
CA PHE A 342 -8.43 -9.31 11.80
C PHE A 342 -9.48 -9.80 10.80
N ARG A 343 -10.15 -10.93 11.09
CA ARG A 343 -11.19 -11.50 10.22
C ARG A 343 -12.42 -10.62 10.10
N ALA A 344 -12.83 -9.92 11.17
CA ALA A 344 -13.95 -8.98 11.14
C ALA A 344 -13.65 -7.78 10.23
N VAL A 345 -12.46 -7.17 10.38
CA VAL A 345 -12.03 -6.04 9.54
C VAL A 345 -11.85 -6.48 8.09
N HIS A 346 -11.16 -7.60 7.83
CA HIS A 346 -10.97 -8.14 6.48
C HIS A 346 -12.30 -8.42 5.78
N ALA A 347 -13.28 -9.01 6.48
CA ALA A 347 -14.60 -9.28 5.93
C ALA A 347 -15.37 -7.99 5.58
N VAL A 348 -15.26 -6.93 6.40
CA VAL A 348 -15.81 -5.61 6.06
C VAL A 348 -15.14 -5.08 4.81
N LEU A 349 -13.81 -5.02 4.76
CA LEU A 349 -13.09 -4.45 3.61
C LEU A 349 -13.38 -5.24 2.31
N ALA A 350 -13.43 -6.57 2.37
CA ALA A 350 -13.74 -7.44 1.23
C ALA A 350 -15.17 -7.29 0.68
N ARG A 351 -16.08 -6.65 1.44
CA ARG A 351 -17.44 -6.30 0.96
C ARG A 351 -17.47 -4.99 0.18
N TYR A 352 -16.62 -4.02 0.51
CA TYR A 352 -16.69 -2.65 -0.04
C TYR A 352 -15.54 -2.29 -1.01
N TYR A 353 -14.42 -3.04 -0.97
CA TYR A 353 -13.22 -2.76 -1.75
C TYR A 353 -12.91 -3.85 -2.78
N ARG A 354 -12.50 -3.43 -3.98
CA ARG A 354 -12.03 -4.31 -5.06
C ARG A 354 -10.61 -4.81 -4.79
N ILE A 355 -9.78 -3.98 -4.16
CA ILE A 355 -8.42 -4.36 -3.73
C ILE A 355 -8.18 -3.87 -2.31
N ILE A 356 -7.63 -4.75 -1.48
CA ILE A 356 -7.17 -4.49 -0.11
C ILE A 356 -5.66 -4.66 -0.12
N LEU A 357 -4.90 -3.59 0.10
CA LEU A 357 -3.46 -3.66 0.36
C LEU A 357 -3.24 -3.59 1.88
N ILE A 358 -2.64 -4.63 2.45
CA ILE A 358 -2.41 -4.73 3.91
C ILE A 358 -0.96 -4.35 4.19
N ASP A 359 -0.76 -3.20 4.85
CA ASP A 359 0.53 -2.75 5.37
C ASP A 359 0.77 -3.46 6.72
N THR A 360 1.73 -4.40 6.76
CA THR A 360 1.83 -5.31 7.91
C THR A 360 2.72 -4.75 9.01
N GLY A 361 2.47 -5.20 10.24
CA GLY A 361 3.47 -5.16 11.30
C GLY A 361 4.76 -5.92 10.94
N ASN A 362 5.75 -5.84 11.85
CA ASN A 362 7.01 -6.57 11.75
C ASN A 362 6.96 -7.95 12.45
N ASP A 363 5.93 -8.21 13.26
CA ASP A 363 5.82 -9.43 14.06
C ASP A 363 5.02 -10.50 13.31
N GLU A 364 5.75 -11.49 12.79
CA GLU A 364 5.23 -12.62 12.02
C GLU A 364 4.66 -13.75 12.93
N SER A 365 4.74 -13.60 14.27
CA SER A 365 4.26 -14.60 15.24
C SER A 365 2.79 -14.42 15.67
N LEU A 366 2.17 -13.30 15.30
CA LEU A 366 0.83 -12.92 15.76
C LEU A 366 -0.28 -13.74 15.08
N PRO A 367 -1.38 -14.10 15.77
CA PRO A 367 -2.51 -14.84 15.18
C PRO A 367 -3.12 -14.14 13.95
N ALA A 368 -3.18 -12.81 13.95
CA ALA A 368 -3.62 -12.03 12.80
C ALA A 368 -2.72 -12.23 11.56
N TRP A 369 -1.40 -12.43 11.72
CA TRP A 369 -0.49 -12.65 10.59
C TRP A 369 -0.79 -13.96 9.86
N SER A 370 -1.02 -15.05 10.60
CA SER A 370 -1.45 -16.32 10.00
C SER A 370 -2.78 -16.19 9.26
N SER A 371 -3.78 -15.53 9.87
CA SER A 371 -5.10 -15.31 9.25
C SER A 371 -5.03 -14.40 8.01
N MET A 372 -4.09 -13.46 7.98
CA MET A 372 -3.78 -12.64 6.82
C MET A 372 -3.19 -13.47 5.68
N ILE A 373 -2.19 -14.30 5.95
CA ILE A 373 -1.55 -15.15 4.92
C ILE A 373 -2.57 -16.13 4.31
N GLU A 374 -3.42 -16.77 5.12
CA GLU A 374 -4.52 -17.63 4.64
C GLU A 374 -5.51 -16.92 3.69
N ARG A 375 -5.62 -15.59 3.78
CA ARG A 375 -6.58 -14.75 3.04
C ARG A 375 -5.97 -13.96 1.90
N THR A 376 -4.66 -14.08 1.70
CA THR A 376 -3.91 -13.30 0.71
C THR A 376 -3.93 -13.98 -0.66
N ASP A 377 -4.30 -13.21 -1.70
CA ASP A 377 -4.23 -13.65 -3.10
C ASP A 377 -2.79 -13.67 -3.60
N ALA A 378 -2.04 -12.58 -3.37
CA ALA A 378 -0.62 -12.42 -3.73
C ALA A 378 0.13 -11.57 -2.70
N ILE A 379 1.42 -11.82 -2.50
CA ILE A 379 2.28 -11.02 -1.62
C ILE A 379 3.19 -10.06 -2.39
N VAL A 380 3.44 -8.91 -1.77
CA VAL A 380 4.55 -8.03 -2.09
C VAL A 380 5.57 -8.19 -0.98
N VAL A 381 6.87 -8.33 -1.32
CA VAL A 381 7.96 -8.39 -0.35
C VAL A 381 8.90 -7.19 -0.56
N PRO A 382 8.67 -6.05 0.12
CA PRO A 382 9.58 -4.93 0.08
C PRO A 382 10.88 -5.23 0.82
N THR A 383 11.99 -4.77 0.29
CA THR A 383 13.29 -4.78 0.93
C THR A 383 14.15 -3.61 0.44
N ILE A 384 15.32 -3.44 1.04
CA ILE A 384 16.29 -2.40 0.64
C ILE A 384 17.64 -3.00 0.29
N THR A 385 18.50 -2.20 -0.33
CA THR A 385 19.84 -2.53 -0.84
C THR A 385 20.90 -2.92 0.21
N ARG A 386 20.48 -3.32 1.41
CA ARG A 386 21.35 -3.73 2.52
C ARG A 386 21.28 -5.24 2.78
N PRO A 387 22.39 -5.93 3.07
CA PRO A 387 22.43 -7.39 3.21
C PRO A 387 21.42 -7.95 4.23
N GLU A 388 21.26 -7.32 5.38
CA GLU A 388 20.39 -7.78 6.46
C GLU A 388 18.89 -7.61 6.14
N HIS A 389 18.54 -6.64 5.29
CA HIS A 389 17.16 -6.47 4.82
C HIS A 389 16.84 -7.44 3.68
N ALA A 390 17.79 -7.69 2.78
CA ALA A 390 17.68 -8.69 1.72
C ALA A 390 17.59 -10.11 2.29
N GLU A 391 18.43 -10.46 3.26
CA GLU A 391 18.39 -11.78 3.91
C GLU A 391 17.07 -12.00 4.68
N SER A 392 16.50 -10.97 5.32
CA SER A 392 15.17 -11.09 5.94
C SER A 392 14.06 -11.35 4.92
N ALA A 393 14.12 -10.72 3.73
CA ALA A 393 13.17 -11.01 2.65
C ALA A 393 13.35 -12.44 2.09
N ARG A 394 14.59 -12.93 1.99
CA ARG A 394 14.89 -14.31 1.59
C ARG A 394 14.37 -15.33 2.60
N LEU A 395 14.55 -15.07 3.90
CA LEU A 395 14.08 -15.92 4.99
C LEU A 395 12.56 -15.98 5.08
N LEU A 396 11.86 -14.86 4.83
CA LEU A 396 10.39 -14.85 4.73
C LEU A 396 9.89 -15.74 3.59
N LEU A 397 10.47 -15.61 2.38
CA LEU A 397 10.09 -16.46 1.24
C LEU A 397 10.35 -17.95 1.51
N ASP A 398 11.50 -18.28 2.11
CA ASP A 398 11.87 -19.64 2.51
C ASP A 398 11.00 -20.21 3.66
N GLY A 399 10.48 -19.34 4.55
CA GLY A 399 9.52 -19.69 5.58
C GLY A 399 8.13 -19.97 5.02
N LEU A 400 7.63 -19.09 4.12
CA LEU A 400 6.36 -19.27 3.43
C LEU A 400 6.36 -20.48 2.51
N ALA A 401 7.46 -20.75 1.80
CA ALA A 401 7.66 -21.98 1.02
C ALA A 401 7.49 -23.26 1.85
N ARG A 402 7.70 -23.19 3.17
CA ARG A 402 7.61 -24.32 4.10
C ARG A 402 6.36 -24.31 4.99
N SER A 403 5.49 -23.29 4.90
CA SER A 403 4.23 -23.25 5.68
C SER A 403 3.07 -24.03 5.05
N GLY A 404 3.26 -24.55 3.83
CA GLY A 404 2.30 -25.40 3.10
C GLY A 404 1.80 -24.75 1.81
N ARG A 405 1.02 -25.51 1.01
CA ARG A 405 0.71 -25.19 -0.40
C ARG A 405 0.23 -23.75 -0.70
N HIS A 406 -0.43 -23.08 0.25
CA HIS A 406 -0.85 -21.69 0.05
C HIS A 406 0.32 -20.70 0.24
N GLY A 407 1.14 -20.88 1.28
CA GLY A 407 2.37 -20.11 1.49
C GLY A 407 3.41 -20.37 0.40
N GLU A 408 3.52 -21.63 -0.03
CA GLU A 408 4.34 -22.08 -1.17
C GLU A 408 3.96 -21.31 -2.45
N ARG A 409 2.68 -21.36 -2.84
CA ARG A 409 2.15 -20.57 -3.97
C ARG A 409 2.39 -19.06 -3.80
N LEU A 410 2.25 -18.52 -2.58
CA LEU A 410 2.50 -17.09 -2.33
C LEU A 410 3.98 -16.72 -2.49
N ALA A 411 4.90 -17.55 -2.01
CA ALA A 411 6.35 -17.35 -2.16
C ALA A 411 6.75 -17.46 -3.64
N GLU A 412 6.27 -18.47 -4.37
CA GLU A 412 6.49 -18.62 -5.81
C GLU A 412 5.98 -17.41 -6.59
N GLN A 413 4.75 -16.95 -6.31
CA GLN A 413 4.10 -15.84 -7.02
C GLN A 413 4.47 -14.45 -6.49
N ALA A 414 5.40 -14.34 -5.53
CA ALA A 414 5.73 -13.08 -4.87
C ALA A 414 6.30 -12.03 -5.83
N THR A 415 5.94 -10.76 -5.58
CA THR A 415 6.59 -9.60 -6.20
C THR A 415 7.54 -8.94 -5.21
N VAL A 416 8.85 -9.09 -5.42
CA VAL A 416 9.88 -8.50 -4.54
C VAL A 416 10.20 -7.09 -5.00
N ILE A 417 10.20 -6.13 -4.09
CA ILE A 417 10.53 -4.72 -4.38
C ILE A 417 11.85 -4.38 -3.70
N VAL A 418 12.88 -4.08 -4.49
CA VAL A 418 14.23 -3.78 -3.99
C VAL A 418 14.49 -2.28 -4.09
N SER A 419 14.31 -1.57 -2.98
CA SER A 419 14.43 -0.10 -2.92
C SER A 419 15.84 0.35 -2.52
N GLN A 420 16.41 1.31 -3.25
CA GLN A 420 17.66 1.95 -2.84
C GLN A 420 17.40 3.03 -1.79
N ALA A 421 17.82 2.82 -0.53
CA ALA A 421 17.39 3.67 0.59
C ALA A 421 18.16 5.00 0.73
N SER A 422 19.33 5.14 0.09
CA SER A 422 20.07 6.40 -0.01
C SER A 422 20.80 6.51 -1.35
N ALA A 423 21.16 7.73 -1.77
CA ALA A 423 21.99 7.96 -2.96
C ALA A 423 23.40 7.31 -2.88
N SER A 424 23.87 6.95 -1.67
CA SER A 424 25.16 6.30 -1.44
C SER A 424 25.09 4.77 -1.34
N GLU A 425 23.89 4.18 -1.24
CA GLU A 425 23.70 2.73 -1.30
C GLU A 425 23.87 2.19 -2.72
N PRO A 426 24.27 0.90 -2.89
CA PRO A 426 24.50 0.30 -4.20
C PRO A 426 23.21 0.18 -5.02
N SER A 427 23.35 0.02 -6.34
CA SER A 427 22.21 -0.23 -7.24
C SER A 427 21.42 -1.48 -6.84
N PRO A 428 20.07 -1.45 -6.90
CA PRO A 428 19.23 -2.61 -6.57
C PRO A 428 19.43 -3.81 -7.51
N ALA A 429 20.08 -3.63 -8.66
CA ALA A 429 20.29 -4.66 -9.69
C ALA A 429 20.79 -6.01 -9.14
N ARG A 430 21.74 -6.01 -8.19
CA ARG A 430 22.28 -7.24 -7.59
C ARG A 430 21.21 -8.07 -6.88
N TYR A 431 20.35 -7.43 -6.09
CA TYR A 431 19.30 -8.15 -5.35
C TYR A 431 18.11 -8.45 -6.26
N VAL A 432 17.83 -7.61 -7.26
CA VAL A 432 16.87 -7.93 -8.33
C VAL A 432 17.26 -9.21 -9.07
N GLU A 433 18.54 -9.41 -9.40
CA GLU A 433 19.03 -10.65 -10.01
C GLU A 433 18.81 -11.87 -9.09
N VAL A 434 19.18 -11.76 -7.80
CA VAL A 434 18.97 -12.82 -6.80
C VAL A 434 17.50 -13.19 -6.63
N PHE A 435 16.61 -12.21 -6.47
CA PHE A 435 15.20 -12.47 -6.19
C PHE A 435 14.40 -12.94 -7.41
N ASN A 436 14.78 -12.57 -8.65
CA ASN A 436 14.21 -13.18 -9.86
C ASN A 436 14.56 -14.69 -9.99
N GLY A 437 15.52 -15.19 -9.21
CA GLY A 437 15.80 -16.64 -9.09
C GLY A 437 15.05 -17.34 -7.94
N MET A 438 14.20 -16.63 -7.19
CA MET A 438 13.53 -17.13 -5.97
C MET A 438 12.02 -16.83 -5.93
N ALA A 439 11.57 -15.82 -6.66
CA ALA A 439 10.20 -15.35 -6.72
C ALA A 439 9.84 -14.95 -8.16
N ARG A 440 8.54 -14.95 -8.49
CA ARG A 440 7.98 -14.62 -9.80
C ARG A 440 8.58 -13.37 -10.47
N ALA A 441 8.79 -12.31 -9.70
CA ALA A 441 9.40 -11.08 -10.20
C ALA A 441 10.08 -10.28 -9.08
N ALA A 442 11.22 -9.68 -9.41
CA ALA A 442 11.86 -8.66 -8.58
C ALA A 442 12.03 -7.35 -9.36
N VAL A 443 11.67 -6.22 -8.75
CA VAL A 443 11.72 -4.89 -9.35
C VAL A 443 12.56 -3.94 -8.50
N GLY A 444 13.55 -3.30 -9.13
CA GLY A 444 14.45 -2.35 -8.48
C GLY A 444 13.90 -0.92 -8.52
N ILE A 445 13.72 -0.30 -7.35
CA ILE A 445 13.34 1.11 -7.22
C ILE A 445 14.60 1.94 -6.97
N PRO A 446 14.92 2.93 -7.83
CA PRO A 446 16.08 3.81 -7.63
C PRO A 446 15.88 4.72 -6.42
N TYR A 447 16.97 5.26 -5.87
CA TYR A 447 16.86 6.25 -4.80
C TYR A 447 16.16 7.52 -5.30
N ASP A 448 15.24 8.03 -4.49
CA ASP A 448 14.49 9.24 -4.75
C ASP A 448 14.20 9.95 -3.42
N PRO A 449 14.61 11.22 -3.23
CA PRO A 449 14.37 11.94 -1.99
C PRO A 449 12.88 12.15 -1.70
N ALA A 450 12.01 12.19 -2.72
CA ALA A 450 10.56 12.32 -2.52
C ALA A 450 9.93 11.10 -1.83
N MET A 451 10.64 9.96 -1.74
CA MET A 451 10.19 8.81 -0.96
C MET A 451 10.06 9.09 0.54
N SER A 452 10.70 10.14 1.08
CA SER A 452 10.53 10.55 2.49
C SER A 452 9.40 11.56 2.72
N ASN A 453 8.77 12.10 1.66
CA ASN A 453 7.66 13.07 1.78
C ASN A 453 6.50 12.53 2.63
N SER A 454 5.81 13.44 3.34
CA SER A 454 4.47 13.20 3.88
C SER A 454 3.55 14.38 3.52
N PRO A 455 2.36 14.14 2.91
CA PRO A 455 1.91 12.86 2.38
C PRO A 455 2.84 12.35 1.25
N LEU A 456 2.97 11.03 1.11
CA LEU A 456 3.69 10.42 0.00
C LEU A 456 2.76 10.34 -1.22
N LEU A 457 2.99 11.21 -2.21
CA LEU A 457 2.19 11.28 -3.43
C LEU A 457 2.97 10.71 -4.63
N LEU A 458 2.32 9.90 -5.45
CA LEU A 458 2.93 9.24 -6.62
C LEU A 458 3.54 10.25 -7.60
N ASP A 459 2.87 11.39 -7.83
CA ASP A 459 3.35 12.42 -8.76
C ASP A 459 4.51 13.25 -8.20
N SER A 460 4.78 13.20 -6.88
CA SER A 460 5.92 13.89 -6.26
C SER A 460 7.27 13.20 -6.56
N LEU A 461 7.24 11.92 -6.92
CA LEU A 461 8.42 11.13 -7.26
C LEU A 461 8.99 11.49 -8.64
N GLY A 462 10.29 11.32 -8.82
CA GLY A 462 10.99 11.48 -10.09
C GLY A 462 10.54 10.48 -11.16
N ALA A 463 10.67 10.88 -12.44
CA ALA A 463 10.18 10.09 -13.58
C ALA A 463 10.93 8.76 -13.83
N ALA A 464 12.04 8.48 -13.14
CA ALA A 464 12.64 7.14 -13.11
C ALA A 464 11.88 6.25 -12.11
N THR A 465 11.73 6.75 -10.88
CA THR A 465 11.05 6.12 -9.75
C THR A 465 9.59 5.82 -10.06
N ARG A 466 8.82 6.75 -10.64
CA ARG A 466 7.42 6.51 -11.05
C ARG A 466 7.28 5.35 -12.04
N ARG A 467 8.19 5.23 -13.00
CA ARG A 467 8.20 4.11 -13.97
C ARG A 467 8.63 2.79 -13.34
N ALA A 468 9.51 2.82 -12.34
CA ALA A 468 9.89 1.64 -11.56
C ALA A 468 8.72 1.15 -10.69
N TRP A 469 8.01 2.05 -10.01
CA TRP A 469 6.78 1.73 -9.27
C TRP A 469 5.67 1.20 -10.18
N LEU A 470 5.44 1.82 -11.33
CA LEU A 470 4.50 1.35 -12.34
C LEU A 470 4.87 -0.06 -12.87
N ALA A 471 6.16 -0.38 -12.99
CA ALA A 471 6.61 -1.73 -13.31
C ALA A 471 6.40 -2.73 -12.16
N ALA A 472 6.56 -2.32 -10.90
CA ALA A 472 6.24 -3.14 -9.73
C ALA A 472 4.73 -3.43 -9.64
N GLY A 473 3.88 -2.42 -9.87
CA GLY A 473 2.43 -2.59 -9.98
C GLY A 473 2.05 -3.56 -11.09
N ALA A 474 2.65 -3.43 -12.27
CA ALA A 474 2.43 -4.34 -13.39
C ALA A 474 2.82 -5.80 -13.04
N ALA A 475 4.01 -6.00 -12.47
CA ALA A 475 4.50 -7.31 -12.04
C ALA A 475 3.60 -7.98 -10.98
N LEU A 476 3.07 -7.20 -10.05
CA LEU A 476 2.07 -7.61 -9.06
C LEU A 476 0.73 -8.00 -9.72
N THR A 477 0.23 -7.21 -10.68
CA THR A 477 -1.04 -7.54 -11.36
C THR A 477 -0.96 -8.75 -12.29
N ASP A 478 0.24 -9.11 -12.78
CA ASP A 478 0.48 -10.38 -13.46
C ASP A 478 0.58 -11.58 -12.47
N ALA A 479 0.50 -11.36 -11.14
CA ALA A 479 0.43 -12.40 -10.10
C ALA A 479 -1.00 -12.62 -9.53
N LEU A 480 -1.97 -11.81 -9.96
CA LEU A 480 -3.38 -11.88 -9.54
C LEU A 480 -4.28 -12.61 -10.56
N THR A 481 -3.69 -13.11 -11.65
CA THR A 481 -4.35 -13.84 -12.76
C THR A 481 -4.26 -15.35 -12.57
#